data_AF-A0A623BHJ0-F1
#
_entry.id   AF-A0A623BHJ0-F1
#
_cell.length_a   1.000
_cell.length_b   1.000
_cell.length_c   1.000
_cell.angle_alpha   90.00
_cell.angle_beta   90.00
_cell.angle_gamma   90.00
#
_symmetry.space_group_name_H-M   'P 1'
#
loop_
_entity.id
_entity.type
_entity.pdbx_description
1 polymer ?
#
loop_
_entity_poly.entity_id
_entity_poly.type
_entity_poly.pdbx_seq_one_letter_code
_entity_poly.pdbx_strand_id
1 'polypeptide(L)'
;MLLASYKGNYYRKLPDSEIIKLKNKNITLEKKYCCDRLIPPIHFYKEIIDEYCFYNRQFVLSENLLNFQNNYGKAKTRIQNQLSYKLGQTLILNSKSVLGFISLPFIILSIVISHKQEQKAYKFKVKKNPNLALPPLETYPDYNEALKEKECFTYKLGEEFIKASKNWYGGGYIKFILKDVSRLKREY
;
A
#
# COMPACT_ATOMS: atom_id res chain seq x y z
N MET A 1 28.80 24.80 -22.54
CA MET A 1 27.75 23.79 -22.30
C MET A 1 26.45 24.54 -21.96
N LEU A 2 25.61 24.81 -22.96
CA LEU A 2 24.35 25.53 -22.77
C LEU A 2 23.26 24.51 -22.43
N LEU A 3 22.91 24.41 -21.15
CA LEU A 3 21.74 23.66 -20.70
C LEU A 3 20.49 24.50 -20.99
N ALA A 4 19.59 23.98 -21.82
CA ALA A 4 18.33 24.65 -22.14
C ALA A 4 17.45 24.78 -20.88
N SER A 5 16.87 25.97 -20.68
CA SER A 5 15.98 26.30 -19.55
C SER A 5 14.56 25.77 -19.77
N TYR A 6 13.98 25.13 -18.76
CA TYR A 6 12.68 24.43 -18.79
C TYR A 6 11.44 25.35 -18.90
N LYS A 7 11.60 26.68 -18.88
CA LYS A 7 10.47 27.64 -18.68
C LYS A 7 9.82 28.20 -19.95
N GLY A 8 10.09 27.69 -21.15
CA GLY A 8 9.46 28.17 -22.39
C GLY A 8 8.44 27.19 -22.97
N ASN A 9 7.22 27.65 -23.25
CA ASN A 9 6.34 26.98 -24.21
C ASN A 9 6.83 27.31 -25.62
N TYR A 10 7.79 26.54 -26.13
CA TYR A 10 8.42 26.77 -27.43
C TYR A 10 7.60 26.25 -28.62
N TYR A 11 6.45 25.62 -28.37
CA TYR A 11 5.55 25.12 -29.40
C TYR A 11 4.27 25.94 -29.42
N ARG A 12 4.09 26.72 -30.49
CA ARG A 12 2.80 27.32 -30.83
C ARG A 12 1.94 26.21 -31.43
N LYS A 13 0.81 25.88 -30.79
CA LYS A 13 -0.13 24.90 -31.35
C LYS A 13 -0.66 25.45 -32.67
N LEU A 14 -0.25 24.83 -33.78
CA LEU A 14 -0.70 25.22 -35.11
C LEU A 14 -2.21 24.93 -35.22
N PRO A 15 -3.03 25.86 -35.75
CA PRO A 15 -4.44 25.60 -36.00
C PRO A 15 -4.61 24.45 -36.99
N ASP A 16 -5.62 23.60 -36.78
CA ASP A 16 -5.85 22.38 -37.57
C ASP A 16 -5.94 22.66 -39.09
N SER A 17 -6.43 23.85 -39.47
CA SER A 17 -6.49 24.32 -40.85
C SER A 17 -5.11 24.49 -41.52
N GLU A 18 -4.07 24.87 -40.77
CA GLU A 18 -2.69 24.96 -41.28
C GLU A 18 -2.04 23.59 -41.39
N ILE A 19 -2.32 22.70 -40.44
CA ILE A 19 -1.83 21.31 -40.48
C ILE A 19 -2.35 20.61 -41.73
N ILE A 20 -3.63 20.77 -42.07
CA ILE A 20 -4.24 20.19 -43.29
C ILE A 20 -3.58 20.74 -44.56
N LYS A 21 -3.26 22.04 -44.61
CA LYS A 21 -2.57 22.65 -45.75
C LYS A 21 -1.15 22.09 -45.94
N LEU A 22 -0.42 21.86 -44.84
CA LEU A 22 0.92 21.28 -44.89
C LEU A 22 0.89 19.81 -45.29
N LYS A 23 -0.10 19.05 -44.82
CA LYS A 23 -0.25 17.61 -45.10
C LYS A 23 -0.49 17.31 -46.58
N ASN A 24 -1.13 18.24 -47.29
CA ASN A 24 -1.43 18.12 -48.72
C ASN A 24 -0.36 18.76 -49.62
N LYS A 25 0.73 19.27 -49.05
CA LYS A 25 1.80 19.92 -49.79
C LYS A 25 2.83 18.88 -50.22
N ASN A 26 2.89 18.57 -51.52
CA ASN A 26 3.96 17.74 -52.08
C ASN A 26 5.25 18.56 -52.12
N ILE A 27 6.17 18.27 -51.20
CA ILE A 27 7.48 18.93 -51.13
C ILE A 27 8.47 18.07 -51.91
N THR A 28 8.96 18.58 -53.03
CA THR A 28 10.05 17.95 -53.78
C THR A 28 11.38 18.51 -53.26
N LEU A 29 12.15 17.70 -52.53
CA LEU A 29 13.47 18.10 -52.05
C LEU A 29 14.51 17.84 -53.14
N GLU A 30 15.31 18.85 -53.48
CA GLU A 30 16.46 18.66 -54.37
C GLU A 30 17.44 17.65 -53.76
N LYS A 31 17.98 16.75 -54.58
CA LYS A 31 18.88 15.65 -54.18
C LYS A 31 20.04 16.08 -53.27
N LYS A 32 20.51 17.32 -53.40
CA LYS A 32 21.60 17.91 -52.60
C LYS A 32 21.26 18.04 -51.10
N TYR A 33 19.97 18.13 -50.77
CA TYR A 33 19.46 18.25 -49.40
C TYR A 33 18.78 16.97 -48.90
N CYS A 34 18.91 15.86 -49.64
CA CYS A 34 18.38 14.56 -49.25
C CYS A 34 19.30 13.93 -48.20
N CYS A 35 19.10 14.34 -46.96
CA CYS A 35 19.89 13.93 -45.80
C CYS A 35 19.39 12.62 -45.17
N ASP A 36 18.72 11.76 -45.94
CA ASP A 36 18.08 10.52 -45.47
C ASP A 36 19.07 9.54 -44.81
N ARG A 37 20.37 9.67 -45.12
CA ARG A 37 21.46 8.92 -44.47
C ARG A 37 21.95 9.54 -43.16
N LEU A 38 21.69 10.83 -42.93
CA LEU A 38 22.12 11.56 -41.73
C LEU A 38 21.07 11.50 -40.62
N ILE A 39 19.80 11.38 -40.99
CA ILE A 39 18.68 11.36 -40.05
C ILE A 39 17.97 10.00 -40.18
N PRO A 40 18.11 9.11 -39.17
CA PRO A 40 17.38 7.85 -39.16
C PRO A 40 15.86 8.04 -39.34
N PRO A 41 15.14 7.01 -39.82
CA PRO A 41 13.70 7.06 -39.93
C PRO A 41 13.01 7.50 -38.64
N ILE A 42 11.98 8.34 -38.77
CA ILE A 42 11.23 8.95 -37.65
C ILE A 42 10.72 7.92 -36.61
N HIS A 43 10.44 6.69 -37.03
CA HIS A 43 9.93 5.63 -36.15
C HIS A 43 10.94 5.25 -35.06
N PHE A 44 12.25 5.25 -35.35
CA PHE A 44 13.28 4.94 -34.34
C PHE A 44 13.31 5.96 -33.21
N TYR A 45 13.18 7.25 -33.54
CA TYR A 45 13.07 8.29 -32.51
C TYR A 45 11.82 8.13 -31.66
N LYS A 46 10.70 7.73 -32.28
CA LYS A 46 9.46 7.46 -31.56
C LYS A 46 9.62 6.29 -30.59
N GLU A 47 10.22 5.18 -31.01
CA GLU A 47 10.48 4.02 -30.14
C GLU A 47 11.33 4.39 -28.93
N ILE A 48 12.43 5.13 -29.13
CA ILE A 48 13.30 5.59 -28.04
C ILE A 48 12.53 6.51 -27.07
N ILE A 49 11.72 7.43 -27.60
CA ILE A 49 10.89 8.32 -26.77
C ILE A 49 9.87 7.51 -25.97
N ASP A 50 9.18 6.56 -26.61
CA ASP A 50 8.17 5.72 -25.98
C ASP A 50 8.80 4.85 -24.87
N GLU A 51 9.98 4.28 -25.11
CA GLU A 51 10.77 3.52 -24.14
C GLU A 51 11.18 4.39 -22.94
N TYR A 52 11.75 5.58 -23.20
CA TYR A 52 12.10 6.53 -22.14
C TYR A 52 10.87 6.94 -21.32
N CYS A 53 9.76 7.26 -21.97
CA CYS A 53 8.51 7.62 -21.31
C CYS A 53 7.96 6.46 -20.46
N PHE A 54 8.12 5.23 -20.92
CA PHE A 54 7.76 4.03 -20.16
C PHE A 54 8.59 3.88 -18.89
N TYR A 55 9.92 3.96 -18.98
CA TYR A 55 10.80 3.87 -17.81
C TYR A 55 10.59 5.02 -16.83
N ASN A 56 10.46 6.25 -17.33
CA ASN A 56 10.20 7.41 -16.48
C ASN A 56 8.87 7.27 -15.72
N ARG A 57 7.83 6.73 -16.36
CA ARG A 57 6.55 6.42 -15.70
C ARG A 57 6.75 5.39 -14.58
N GLN A 58 7.48 4.30 -14.84
CA GLN A 58 7.75 3.30 -13.81
C GLN A 58 8.55 3.86 -12.64
N PHE A 59 9.56 4.68 -12.91
CA PHE A 59 10.35 5.35 -11.88
C PHE A 59 9.48 6.25 -11.01
N VAL A 60 8.67 7.12 -11.61
CA VAL A 60 7.75 8.01 -10.87
C VAL A 60 6.73 7.21 -10.04
N LEU A 61 6.19 6.10 -10.57
CA LEU A 61 5.32 5.20 -9.81
C LEU A 61 6.04 4.62 -8.59
N SER A 62 7.29 4.20 -8.75
CA SER A 62 8.10 3.63 -7.67
C SER A 62 8.43 4.66 -6.58
N GLU A 63 8.75 5.91 -6.95
CA GLU A 63 8.96 6.98 -5.98
C GLU A 63 7.68 7.33 -5.22
N ASN A 64 6.54 7.43 -5.92
CA ASN A 64 5.26 7.70 -5.28
C ASN A 64 4.87 6.59 -4.29
N LEU A 65 5.11 5.33 -4.64
CA LEU A 65 4.90 4.19 -3.76
C LEU A 65 5.79 4.27 -2.51
N LEU A 66 7.07 4.57 -2.69
CA LEU A 66 8.03 4.70 -1.59
C LEU A 66 7.67 5.87 -0.67
N ASN A 67 7.32 7.03 -1.23
CA ASN A 67 6.87 8.19 -0.48
C ASN A 67 5.59 7.90 0.31
N PHE A 68 4.63 7.19 -0.29
CA PHE A 68 3.43 6.76 0.41
C PHE A 68 3.77 5.83 1.60
N GLN A 69 4.64 4.84 1.38
CA GLN A 69 5.07 3.91 2.44
C GLN A 69 5.86 4.61 3.55
N ASN A 70 6.70 5.59 3.22
CA ASN A 70 7.45 6.37 4.20
C ASN A 70 6.53 7.24 5.07
N ASN A 71 5.48 7.82 4.47
CA ASN A 71 4.54 8.67 5.18
C ASN A 71 3.52 7.88 6.02
N TYR A 72 3.04 6.74 5.52
CA TYR A 72 1.88 6.04 6.10
C TYR A 72 2.13 4.58 6.51
N GLY A 73 3.29 4.02 6.18
CA GLY A 73 3.62 2.62 6.39
C GLY A 73 2.91 1.67 5.43
N LYS A 74 2.81 0.40 5.84
CA LYS A 74 2.17 -0.69 5.09
C LYS A 74 0.82 -1.07 5.68
N ALA A 75 -0.13 -1.49 4.85
CA ALA A 75 -1.42 -2.00 5.32
C ALA A 75 -1.24 -3.24 6.19
N LYS A 76 -0.27 -4.11 5.85
CA LYS A 76 0.08 -5.28 6.66
C LYS A 76 0.38 -4.91 8.11
N THR A 77 1.24 -3.91 8.35
CA THR A 77 1.57 -3.44 9.70
C THR A 77 0.34 -2.89 10.42
N ARG A 78 -0.55 -2.19 9.72
CA ARG A 78 -1.80 -1.69 10.30
C ARG A 78 -2.74 -2.80 10.75
N ILE A 79 -2.85 -3.89 9.98
CA ILE A 79 -3.65 -5.06 10.36
C ILE A 79 -3.01 -5.80 11.54
N GLN A 80 -1.69 -5.96 11.53
CA GLN A 80 -0.96 -6.57 12.64
C GLN A 80 -1.05 -5.75 13.94
N ASN A 81 -1.22 -4.44 13.82
CA ASN A 81 -1.46 -3.55 14.97
C ASN A 81 -2.90 -3.63 15.53
N GLN A 82 -3.81 -4.35 14.88
CA GLN A 82 -5.16 -4.55 15.41
C GLN A 82 -5.15 -5.46 16.63
N LEU A 83 -6.09 -5.21 17.56
CA LEU A 83 -6.16 -5.95 18.82
C LEU A 83 -6.25 -7.46 18.62
N SER A 84 -7.04 -7.92 17.63
CA SER A 84 -7.19 -9.35 17.32
C SER A 84 -5.83 -9.98 16.98
N TYR A 85 -5.04 -9.37 16.10
CA TYR A 85 -3.73 -9.90 15.75
C TYR A 85 -2.79 -9.92 16.96
N LYS A 86 -2.70 -8.80 17.70
CA LYS A 86 -1.87 -8.70 18.92
C LYS A 86 -2.23 -9.82 19.91
N LEU A 87 -3.51 -10.02 20.19
CA LEU A 87 -3.98 -11.05 21.12
C LEU A 87 -3.71 -12.46 20.60
N GLY A 88 -4.06 -12.75 19.34
CA GLY A 88 -3.81 -14.06 18.75
C GLY A 88 -2.33 -14.45 18.76
N GLN A 89 -1.45 -13.49 18.44
CA GLN A 89 -0.01 -13.69 18.49
C GLN A 89 0.46 -13.98 19.93
N THR A 90 -0.01 -13.20 20.91
CA THR A 90 0.28 -13.42 22.33
C THR A 90 -0.19 -14.78 22.81
N LEU A 91 -1.39 -15.22 22.43
CA LEU A 91 -1.92 -16.54 22.78
C LEU A 91 -1.01 -17.66 22.26
N ILE A 92 -0.62 -17.62 20.99
CA ILE A 92 0.24 -18.64 20.36
C ILE A 92 1.63 -18.70 21.01
N LEU A 93 2.21 -17.54 21.30
CA LEU A 93 3.56 -17.46 21.87
C LEU A 93 3.59 -17.96 23.32
N ASN A 94 2.62 -17.56 24.13
CA ASN A 94 2.60 -17.86 25.56
C ASN A 94 2.00 -19.23 25.88
N SER A 95 1.21 -19.83 24.98
CA SER A 95 0.64 -21.17 25.18
C SER A 95 1.66 -22.30 25.17
N LYS A 96 2.92 -22.02 24.79
CA LYS A 96 4.00 -23.03 24.70
C LYS A 96 4.69 -23.31 26.03
N SER A 97 4.45 -22.49 27.06
CA SER A 97 5.12 -22.60 28.36
C SER A 97 4.09 -22.53 29.48
N VAL A 98 4.27 -23.33 30.54
CA VAL A 98 3.40 -23.32 31.73
C VAL A 98 3.43 -21.94 32.40
N LEU A 99 4.61 -21.34 32.56
CA LEU A 99 4.76 -19.98 33.09
C LEU A 99 4.15 -18.92 32.15
N GLY A 100 4.27 -19.13 30.84
CA GLY A 100 3.62 -18.29 29.84
C GLY A 100 2.09 -18.33 29.96
N PHE A 101 1.51 -19.51 30.18
CA PHE A 101 0.07 -19.68 30.38
C PHE A 101 -0.41 -19.07 31.70
N ILE A 102 0.34 -19.22 32.80
CA ILE A 102 -0.02 -18.64 34.11
C ILE A 102 0.03 -17.10 34.06
N SER A 103 1.03 -16.53 33.37
CA SER A 103 1.17 -15.07 33.22
C SER A 103 0.23 -14.47 32.17
N LEU A 104 -0.38 -15.31 31.32
CA LEU A 104 -1.21 -14.90 30.19
C LEU A 104 -2.34 -13.91 30.52
N PRO A 105 -3.09 -14.05 31.64
CA PRO A 105 -4.15 -13.08 31.97
C PRO A 105 -3.60 -11.66 32.18
N PHE A 106 -2.44 -11.53 32.83
CA PHE A 106 -1.79 -10.24 33.06
C PHE A 106 -1.24 -9.64 31.76
N ILE A 107 -0.65 -10.48 30.90
CA ILE A 107 -0.14 -10.06 29.59
C ILE A 107 -1.28 -9.59 28.67
N ILE A 108 -2.40 -10.32 28.63
CA ILE A 108 -3.57 -9.93 27.83
C ILE A 108 -4.13 -8.60 28.33
N LEU A 109 -4.25 -8.43 29.65
CA LEU A 109 -4.73 -7.19 30.24
C LEU A 109 -3.82 -6.01 29.86
N SER A 110 -2.50 -6.17 29.94
CA SER A 110 -1.56 -5.11 29.58
C SER A 110 -1.65 -4.72 28.10
N ILE A 111 -1.78 -5.69 27.19
CA ILE A 111 -1.96 -5.44 25.75
C ILE A 111 -3.24 -4.66 25.48
N VAL A 112 -4.36 -5.03 26.12
CA VAL A 112 -5.65 -4.35 25.94
C VAL A 112 -5.57 -2.90 26.43
N ILE A 113 -4.94 -2.66 27.58
CA ILE A 113 -4.76 -1.32 28.15
C ILE A 113 -3.88 -0.47 27.21
N SER A 114 -2.71 -0.97 26.83
CA SER A 114 -1.79 -0.27 25.93
C SER A 114 -2.43 0.04 24.58
N HIS A 115 -3.15 -0.91 23.99
CA HIS A 115 -3.86 -0.68 22.73
C HIS A 115 -4.93 0.40 22.83
N LYS A 116 -5.69 0.44 23.93
CA LYS A 116 -6.66 1.52 24.18
C LYS A 116 -5.97 2.88 24.35
N GLN A 117 -4.82 2.92 25.03
CA GLN A 117 -4.03 4.14 25.17
C GLN A 117 -3.49 4.64 23.83
N GLU A 118 -2.92 3.74 23.01
CA GLU A 118 -2.48 4.03 21.63
C GLU A 118 -3.61 4.65 20.79
N GLN A 119 -4.81 4.05 20.83
CA GLN A 119 -5.96 4.58 20.10
C GLN A 119 -6.39 5.96 20.59
N LYS A 120 -6.38 6.21 21.91
CA LYS A 120 -6.69 7.54 22.48
C LYS A 120 -5.65 8.58 22.06
N ALA A 121 -4.36 8.23 22.16
CA ALA A 121 -3.26 9.11 21.77
C ALA A 121 -3.32 9.44 20.27
N TYR A 122 -3.63 8.46 19.42
CA TYR A 122 -3.83 8.67 17.99
C TYR A 122 -4.99 9.63 17.71
N LYS A 123 -6.17 9.40 18.31
CA LYS A 123 -7.34 10.29 18.16
C LYS A 123 -7.02 11.72 18.60
N PHE A 124 -6.27 11.88 19.67
CA PHE A 124 -5.82 13.19 20.15
C PHE A 124 -4.86 13.88 19.15
N LYS A 125 -3.88 13.15 18.61
CA LYS A 125 -2.94 13.67 17.60
C LYS A 125 -3.67 14.13 16.33
N VAL A 126 -4.62 13.33 15.83
CA VAL A 126 -5.43 13.68 14.65
C VAL A 126 -6.35 14.87 14.92
N LYS A 127 -6.94 14.95 16.12
CA LYS A 127 -7.75 16.12 16.52
C LYS A 127 -6.92 17.41 16.55
N LYS A 128 -5.65 17.34 16.98
CA LYS A 128 -4.74 18.48 17.00
C LYS A 128 -4.23 18.85 15.60
N ASN A 129 -3.96 17.87 14.76
CA ASN A 129 -3.50 18.07 13.38
C ASN A 129 -4.17 17.04 12.45
N PRO A 130 -5.22 17.43 11.70
CA PRO A 130 -5.94 16.54 10.79
C PRO A 130 -5.07 15.89 9.71
N ASN A 131 -3.95 16.54 9.33
CA ASN A 131 -3.02 16.01 8.31
C ASN A 131 -2.28 14.74 8.77
N LEU A 132 -2.32 14.40 10.07
CA LEU A 132 -1.77 13.16 10.61
C LEU A 132 -2.75 11.98 10.55
N ALA A 133 -3.96 12.20 10.02
CA ALA A 133 -4.90 11.11 9.79
C ALA A 133 -4.29 10.08 8.84
N LEU A 134 -4.44 8.80 9.18
CA LEU A 134 -4.00 7.72 8.31
C LEU A 134 -5.05 7.59 7.22
N PRO A 135 -4.66 7.38 5.96
CA PRO A 135 -5.61 7.18 4.89
C PRO A 135 -6.42 5.89 5.10
N PRO A 136 -7.56 5.69 4.42
CA PRO A 136 -8.32 4.45 4.50
C PRO A 136 -7.46 3.22 4.18
N LEU A 137 -7.80 2.04 4.70
CA LEU A 137 -6.94 0.86 4.53
C LEU A 137 -6.90 0.41 3.06
N GLU A 138 -7.99 0.66 2.32
CA GLU A 138 -8.20 0.33 0.92
C GLU A 138 -7.29 1.12 -0.03
N THR A 139 -6.80 2.29 0.39
CA THR A 139 -5.93 3.13 -0.43
C THR A 139 -4.47 2.69 -0.38
N TYR A 140 -4.14 1.70 0.45
CA TYR A 140 -2.77 1.23 0.57
C TYR A 140 -2.41 0.33 -0.62
N PRO A 141 -1.23 0.50 -1.21
CA PRO A 141 -0.77 -0.32 -2.33
C PRO A 141 -0.74 -1.82 -2.02
N ASP A 142 -0.43 -2.20 -0.77
CA ASP A 142 -0.37 -3.58 -0.30
C ASP A 142 -1.69 -4.10 0.27
N TYR A 143 -2.81 -3.39 0.10
CA TYR A 143 -4.10 -3.73 0.73
C TYR A 143 -4.55 -5.17 0.45
N ASN A 144 -4.52 -5.60 -0.81
CA ASN A 144 -4.97 -6.93 -1.22
C ASN A 144 -4.11 -8.05 -0.60
N GLU A 145 -2.81 -7.81 -0.43
CA GLU A 145 -1.91 -8.75 0.24
C GLU A 145 -2.17 -8.75 1.75
N ALA A 146 -2.36 -7.56 2.33
CA ALA A 146 -2.63 -7.37 3.74
C ALA A 146 -3.97 -7.99 4.17
N LEU A 147 -4.98 -8.05 3.29
CA LEU A 147 -6.25 -8.73 3.57
C LEU A 147 -6.05 -10.20 3.98
N LYS A 148 -5.06 -10.89 3.40
CA LYS A 148 -4.72 -12.27 3.77
C LYS A 148 -4.29 -12.40 5.24
N GLU A 149 -3.73 -11.35 5.84
CA GLU A 149 -3.40 -11.33 7.27
C GLU A 149 -4.65 -11.40 8.15
N LYS A 150 -5.82 -10.92 7.69
CA LYS A 150 -7.08 -11.08 8.43
C LYS A 150 -7.63 -12.50 8.33
N GLU A 151 -7.20 -13.24 7.32
CA GLU A 151 -7.55 -14.64 7.08
C GLU A 151 -6.51 -15.60 7.66
N CYS A 152 -5.48 -15.13 8.35
CA CYS A 152 -4.53 -16.04 8.99
C CYS A 152 -5.06 -16.56 10.33
N PHE A 153 -4.59 -17.76 10.72
CA PHE A 153 -4.91 -18.39 12.00
C PHE A 153 -4.73 -17.45 13.19
N THR A 154 -3.60 -16.72 13.24
CA THR A 154 -3.28 -15.79 14.32
C THR A 154 -4.36 -14.73 14.50
N TYR A 155 -4.78 -14.08 13.42
CA TYR A 155 -5.79 -13.04 13.47
C TYR A 155 -7.14 -13.61 13.93
N LYS A 156 -7.55 -14.75 13.33
CA LYS A 156 -8.81 -15.43 13.65
C LYS A 156 -8.88 -15.94 15.09
N LEU A 157 -7.77 -16.46 15.60
CA LEU A 157 -7.65 -16.87 16.99
C LEU A 157 -7.92 -15.72 17.96
N GLY A 158 -7.34 -14.55 17.69
CA GLY A 158 -7.59 -13.36 18.51
C GLY A 158 -9.01 -12.81 18.37
N GLU A 159 -9.63 -12.90 17.19
CA GLU A 159 -11.04 -12.54 17.00
C GLU A 159 -11.96 -13.43 17.85
N GLU A 160 -11.79 -14.75 17.78
CA GLU A 160 -12.58 -15.70 18.59
C GLU A 160 -12.29 -15.53 20.09
N PHE A 161 -11.06 -15.20 20.48
CA PHE A 161 -10.74 -14.87 21.86
C PHE A 161 -11.51 -13.63 22.34
N ILE A 162 -11.55 -12.55 21.56
CA ILE A 162 -12.33 -11.35 21.90
C ILE A 162 -13.82 -11.69 22.01
N LYS A 163 -14.37 -12.53 21.13
CA LYS A 163 -15.76 -13.00 21.21
C LYS A 163 -16.01 -13.80 22.49
N ALA A 164 -15.09 -14.69 22.84
CA ALA A 164 -15.14 -15.45 24.08
C ALA A 164 -15.11 -14.54 25.31
N SER A 165 -14.27 -13.51 25.31
CA SER A 165 -14.21 -12.51 26.38
C SER A 165 -15.51 -11.74 26.57
N LYS A 166 -16.26 -11.46 25.50
CA LYS A 166 -17.57 -10.79 25.60
C LYS A 166 -18.65 -11.71 26.21
N ASN A 167 -18.52 -13.02 25.97
CA ASN A 167 -19.47 -14.03 26.44
C ASN A 167 -18.90 -14.87 27.60
N TRP A 168 -18.00 -14.29 28.40
CA TRP A 168 -17.28 -15.03 29.43
C TRP A 168 -18.22 -15.65 30.49
N TYR A 169 -19.28 -14.92 30.87
CA TYR A 169 -20.31 -15.37 31.81
C TYR A 169 -21.17 -16.52 31.27
N GLY A 170 -21.22 -16.72 29.96
CA GLY A 170 -21.91 -17.82 29.30
C GLY A 170 -21.00 -18.99 28.93
N GLY A 171 -19.84 -19.12 29.60
CA GLY A 171 -18.86 -20.17 29.28
C GLY A 171 -18.08 -19.92 27.98
N GLY A 172 -18.02 -18.68 27.50
CA GLY A 172 -17.34 -18.31 26.25
C GLY A 172 -15.90 -18.82 26.16
N TYR A 173 -15.12 -18.74 27.25
CA TYR A 173 -13.76 -19.26 27.29
C TYR A 173 -13.69 -20.79 27.25
N ILE A 174 -14.64 -21.49 27.87
CA ILE A 174 -14.71 -22.96 27.83
C ILE A 174 -14.96 -23.41 26.38
N LYS A 175 -15.95 -22.80 25.72
CA LYS A 175 -16.23 -23.05 24.30
C LYS A 175 -15.02 -22.71 23.43
N PHE A 176 -14.35 -21.60 23.69
CA PHE A 176 -13.17 -21.18 22.95
C PHE A 176 -12.06 -22.23 23.00
N ILE A 177 -11.67 -22.65 24.21
CA ILE A 177 -10.58 -23.61 24.43
C ILE A 177 -10.93 -24.99 23.86
N LEU A 178 -12.15 -25.49 24.11
CA LEU A 178 -12.51 -26.87 23.75
C LEU A 178 -12.93 -27.03 22.28
N LYS A 179 -13.57 -26.01 21.68
CA LYS A 179 -14.18 -26.11 20.35
C LYS A 179 -13.55 -25.17 19.33
N ASP A 180 -13.47 -23.88 19.62
CA ASP A 180 -13.10 -22.88 18.60
C ASP A 180 -11.61 -22.98 18.23
N VAL A 181 -10.70 -23.18 19.18
CA VAL A 181 -9.27 -23.37 18.88
C VAL A 181 -9.05 -24.60 17.98
N SER A 182 -9.69 -25.73 18.29
CA SER A 182 -9.58 -26.98 17.50
C SER A 182 -10.22 -26.86 16.12
N ARG A 183 -11.29 -26.07 15.99
CA ARG A 183 -11.88 -25.74 14.68
C ARG A 183 -10.93 -24.87 13.86
N LEU A 184 -10.42 -23.78 14.42
CA LEU A 184 -9.52 -22.86 13.73
C LEU A 184 -8.25 -23.55 13.23
N LYS A 185 -7.65 -24.46 14.00
CA LYS A 185 -6.47 -25.24 13.59
C LYS A 185 -6.72 -26.19 12.41
N ARG A 186 -7.99 -26.48 12.08
CA ARG A 186 -8.37 -27.30 10.92
C ARG A 186 -8.70 -26.44 9.69
N GLU A 187 -9.13 -25.20 9.91
CA GLU A 187 -9.53 -24.27 8.85
C GLU A 187 -8.35 -23.46 8.30
N TYR A 188 -7.30 -23.26 9.09
CA TYR A 188 -6.13 -22.43 8.81
C TYR A 188 -4.83 -23.11 9.23
#